data_AF-A0A1G1J2J8-F1
#
_entry.id   AF-A0A1G1J2J8-F1
#
_cell.length_a   1.000
_cell.length_b   1.000
_cell.length_c   1.000
_cell.angle_alpha   90.00
_cell.angle_beta   90.00
_cell.angle_gamma   90.00
#
_symmetry.space_group_name_H-M   'P 1'
#
loop_
_entity.id
_entity.type
_entity.pdbx_description
1 polymer ?
#
loop_
_entity_poly.entity_id
_entity_poly.type
_entity_poly.pdbx_seq_one_letter_code
_entity_poly.pdbx_strand_id
1 'polypeptide(L)'
;MRKIIFTTIALAVFLNLNAYTAEPPTLLEFRNKIFDESKDIKLLLTSSKKDMIFMNSMWDSCIATLIELDAFFGMLGIFNTIKREDVTEGAVTYLYDWLSLIKNSNESTIRNLNTIYAKPIEKDTKLHIKKLIAYYTELNDRIGLELTKIMALKSTAKKIPSGN
;
A
#
# COMPACT_ATOMS: atom_id res chain seq x y z
N MET A 1 15.97 -29.77 -25.44
CA MET A 1 14.64 -29.22 -25.09
C MET A 1 14.52 -28.76 -23.64
N ARG A 2 14.76 -29.60 -22.61
CA ARG A 2 14.72 -29.16 -21.20
C ARG A 2 15.58 -27.93 -20.87
N LYS A 3 16.82 -27.87 -21.37
CA LYS A 3 17.73 -26.71 -21.14
C LYS A 3 17.24 -25.41 -21.76
N ILE A 4 16.55 -25.48 -22.90
CA ILE A 4 16.00 -24.32 -23.62
C ILE A 4 14.80 -23.75 -22.86
N ILE A 5 13.92 -24.62 -22.35
CA ILE A 5 12.76 -24.23 -21.53
C ILE A 5 13.21 -23.46 -20.27
N PHE A 6 14.23 -23.97 -19.56
CA PHE A 6 14.79 -23.28 -18.39
C PHE A 6 15.46 -21.94 -18.73
N THR A 7 16.11 -21.82 -19.89
CA THR A 7 16.69 -20.53 -20.31
C THR A 7 15.62 -19.54 -20.73
N THR A 8 14.54 -19.96 -21.40
CA THR A 8 13.40 -19.06 -21.71
C THR A 8 12.63 -18.61 -20.47
N ILE A 9 12.46 -19.48 -19.46
CA ILE A 9 11.81 -19.10 -18.20
C ILE A 9 12.71 -18.16 -17.39
N ALA A 10 14.01 -18.46 -17.29
CA ALA A 10 14.97 -17.59 -16.62
C ALA A 10 15.10 -16.23 -17.32
N LEU A 11 15.05 -16.20 -18.65
CA LEU A 11 15.09 -14.96 -19.44
C LEU A 11 13.79 -14.16 -19.32
N ALA A 12 12.62 -14.81 -19.25
CA ALA A 12 11.36 -14.14 -18.98
C ALA A 12 11.32 -13.54 -17.56
N VAL A 13 11.90 -14.23 -16.56
CA VAL A 13 12.05 -13.68 -15.20
C VAL A 13 13.08 -12.54 -15.17
N PHE A 14 14.18 -12.64 -15.92
CA PHE A 14 15.19 -11.58 -16.02
C PHE A 14 14.68 -10.33 -16.76
N LEU A 15 13.85 -10.49 -17.78
CA LEU A 15 13.26 -9.39 -18.55
C LEU A 15 12.15 -8.67 -17.78
N ASN A 16 11.42 -9.37 -16.90
CA ASN A 16 10.41 -8.77 -16.02
C ASN A 16 11.00 -8.02 -14.82
N LEU A 17 12.29 -8.18 -14.49
CA LEU A 17 12.94 -7.40 -13.45
C LEU A 17 13.20 -5.93 -13.85
N ASN A 18 13.13 -5.61 -15.14
CA ASN A 18 13.16 -4.24 -15.65
C ASN A 18 11.75 -3.58 -15.67
N ALA A 19 10.69 -4.34 -15.38
CA ALA A 19 9.31 -3.87 -15.41
C ALA A 19 8.90 -3.07 -14.15
N TYR A 20 9.87 -2.47 -13.45
CA TYR A 20 9.58 -1.53 -12.37
C TYR A 20 9.04 -0.18 -12.88
N THR A 21 8.85 0.00 -14.19
CA THR A 21 8.74 1.34 -14.81
C THR A 21 7.56 1.56 -15.77
N ALA A 22 6.57 0.65 -15.88
CA ALA A 22 5.53 0.79 -16.92
C ALA A 22 4.09 1.09 -16.45
N GLU A 23 3.75 0.92 -15.17
CA GLU A 23 2.45 1.34 -14.65
C GLU A 23 2.67 2.54 -13.70
N PRO A 24 1.85 3.62 -13.73
CA PRO A 24 1.88 4.60 -12.66
C PRO A 24 1.82 3.83 -11.35
N PRO A 25 2.63 4.16 -10.33
CA PRO A 25 2.69 3.34 -9.13
C PRO A 25 1.27 3.20 -8.61
N THR A 26 0.69 2.01 -8.74
CA THR A 26 -0.75 1.76 -8.56
C THR A 26 -1.22 2.29 -7.20
N LEU A 27 -0.32 2.29 -6.21
CA LEU A 27 -0.49 2.86 -4.89
C LEU A 27 -0.75 4.38 -4.88
N LEU A 28 -0.17 5.15 -5.81
CA LEU A 28 -0.38 6.60 -5.90
C LEU A 28 -1.79 6.94 -6.39
N GLU A 29 -2.36 6.10 -7.26
CA GLU A 29 -3.77 6.22 -7.64
C GLU A 29 -4.68 6.02 -6.42
N PHE A 30 -4.40 5.01 -5.59
CA PHE A 30 -5.16 4.79 -4.34
C PHE A 30 -4.97 5.92 -3.33
N ARG A 31 -3.76 6.46 -3.22
CA ARG A 31 -3.49 7.69 -2.44
C ARG A 31 -4.42 8.81 -2.90
N ASN A 32 -4.59 9.02 -4.21
CA ASN A 32 -5.49 10.05 -4.74
C ASN A 32 -6.97 9.74 -4.49
N LYS A 33 -7.40 8.48 -4.70
CA LYS A 33 -8.78 8.04 -4.39
C LYS A 33 -9.14 8.27 -2.92
N ILE A 34 -8.26 7.90 -1.99
CA ILE A 34 -8.45 8.12 -0.55
C ILE A 34 -8.45 9.62 -0.24
N PHE A 35 -7.59 10.40 -0.89
CA PHE A 35 -7.56 11.86 -0.70
C PHE A 35 -8.85 12.52 -1.14
N ASP A 36 -9.37 12.19 -2.32
CA ASP A 36 -10.63 12.77 -2.81
C ASP A 36 -11.80 12.37 -1.94
N GLU A 37 -11.88 11.10 -1.53
CA GLU A 37 -12.91 10.62 -0.59
C GLU A 37 -12.81 11.33 0.78
N SER A 38 -11.61 11.64 1.26
CA SER A 38 -11.42 12.39 2.51
C SER A 38 -11.99 13.81 2.43
N LYS A 39 -11.98 14.44 1.24
CA LYS A 39 -12.59 15.76 1.04
C LYS A 39 -14.11 15.66 1.15
N ASP A 40 -14.70 14.64 0.51
CA ASP A 40 -16.13 14.41 0.56
C ASP A 40 -16.61 14.16 2.00
N ILE A 41 -15.90 13.31 2.75
CA ILE A 41 -16.19 13.04 4.17
C ILE A 41 -16.03 14.30 5.01
N LYS A 42 -15.01 15.14 4.74
CA LYS A 42 -14.81 16.40 5.44
C LYS A 42 -15.96 17.39 5.22
N LEU A 43 -16.57 17.40 4.03
CA LEU A 43 -17.77 18.21 3.78
C LEU A 43 -18.94 17.71 4.64
N LEU A 44 -19.11 16.39 4.76
CA LEU A 44 -20.18 15.80 5.58
C LEU A 44 -20.04 16.06 7.07
N LEU A 45 -18.81 16.25 7.58
CA LEU A 45 -18.58 16.68 8.96
C LEU A 45 -19.23 18.01 9.30
N THR A 46 -19.35 18.90 8.31
CA THR A 46 -19.96 20.22 8.52
C THR A 46 -21.49 20.20 8.47
N SER A 47 -22.08 19.14 7.88
CA SER A 47 -23.52 19.04 7.63
C SER A 47 -24.25 17.98 8.45
N SER A 48 -23.60 16.89 8.87
CA SER A 48 -24.23 15.82 9.66
C SER A 48 -24.05 16.04 11.16
N LYS A 49 -25.17 16.10 11.91
CA LYS A 49 -25.16 16.20 13.38
C LYS A 49 -25.15 14.85 14.09
N LYS A 50 -25.60 13.78 13.40
CA LYS A 50 -25.89 12.49 14.03
C LYS A 50 -24.70 11.52 13.97
N ASP A 51 -23.97 11.54 12.85
CA ASP A 51 -22.88 10.60 12.58
C ASP A 51 -21.49 11.24 12.67
N MET A 52 -21.39 12.45 13.25
CA MET A 52 -20.16 13.25 13.30
C MET A 52 -18.95 12.46 13.85
N ILE A 53 -19.14 11.64 14.87
CA ILE A 53 -18.08 10.81 15.45
C ILE A 53 -17.55 9.79 14.43
N PHE A 54 -18.45 9.15 13.68
CA PHE A 54 -18.07 8.18 12.66
C PHE A 54 -17.37 8.85 11.47
N MET A 55 -17.88 10.01 11.04
CA MET A 55 -17.28 10.81 9.98
C MET A 55 -15.86 11.27 10.35
N ASN A 56 -15.64 11.72 11.60
CA ASN A 56 -14.31 12.11 12.07
C ASN A 56 -13.36 10.92 12.04
N SER A 57 -13.79 9.78 12.57
CA SER A 57 -12.99 8.55 12.56
C SER A 57 -12.63 8.08 11.14
N MET A 58 -13.55 8.21 10.17
CA MET A 58 -13.26 7.89 8.78
C MET A 58 -12.25 8.86 8.17
N TRP A 59 -12.42 10.16 8.44
CA TRP A 59 -11.52 11.19 7.96
C TRP A 59 -10.11 11.00 8.53
N ASP A 60 -9.98 10.78 9.84
CA ASP A 60 -8.70 10.50 10.50
C ASP A 60 -8.00 9.28 9.89
N SER A 61 -8.78 8.23 9.58
CA SER A 61 -8.25 7.02 8.93
C SER A 61 -7.72 7.32 7.51
N CYS A 62 -8.43 8.16 6.75
CA CYS A 62 -7.96 8.60 5.44
C CYS A 62 -6.63 9.36 5.57
N ILE A 63 -6.55 10.34 6.48
CA ILE A 63 -5.35 11.14 6.70
C ILE A 63 -4.17 10.27 7.14
N ALA A 64 -4.39 9.33 8.06
CA ALA A 64 -3.36 8.40 8.50
C ALA A 64 -2.78 7.61 7.32
N THR A 65 -3.64 7.02 6.48
CA THR A 65 -3.17 6.27 5.30
C THR A 65 -2.45 7.17 4.29
N LEU A 66 -2.90 8.41 4.08
CA LEU A 66 -2.21 9.33 3.18
C LEU A 66 -0.78 9.61 3.66
N ILE A 67 -0.60 9.84 4.97
CA ILE A 67 0.71 10.06 5.58
C ILE A 67 1.59 8.82 5.41
N GLU A 68 1.04 7.63 5.68
CA GLU A 68 1.75 6.36 5.53
C GLU A 68 2.21 6.12 4.08
N LEU A 69 1.34 6.38 3.09
CA LEU A 69 1.66 6.24 1.67
C LEU A 69 2.67 7.28 1.19
N ASP A 70 2.53 8.54 1.60
CA ASP A 70 3.46 9.61 1.24
C ASP A 70 4.87 9.32 1.83
N ALA A 71 4.93 8.82 3.06
CA ALA A 71 6.18 8.36 3.67
C ALA A 71 6.78 7.15 2.93
N PHE A 72 5.96 6.19 2.53
CA PHE A 72 6.40 5.06 1.71
C PHE A 72 6.99 5.52 0.37
N PHE A 73 6.36 6.46 -0.33
CA PHE A 73 6.90 6.99 -1.59
C PHE A 73 8.23 7.72 -1.38
N GLY A 74 8.39 8.45 -0.27
CA GLY A 74 9.67 9.05 0.10
C GLY A 74 10.77 8.00 0.29
N MET A 75 10.48 6.94 1.05
CA MET A 75 11.40 5.83 1.28
C MET A 75 11.72 5.07 -0.01
N LEU A 76 10.73 4.87 -0.87
CA LEU A 76 10.93 4.23 -2.16
C LEU A 76 11.83 5.09 -3.08
N GLY A 77 11.66 6.41 -3.05
CA GLY A 77 12.55 7.34 -3.75
C GLY A 77 14.00 7.21 -3.29
N ILE A 78 14.24 7.13 -1.97
CA ILE A 78 15.58 6.87 -1.41
C ILE A 78 16.10 5.51 -1.87
N PHE A 79 15.29 4.46 -1.75
CA PHE A 79 15.66 3.10 -2.15
C PHE A 79 16.09 3.03 -3.62
N ASN A 80 15.36 3.72 -4.52
CA ASN A 80 15.65 3.76 -5.94
C ASN A 80 16.93 4.52 -6.30
N THR A 81 17.49 5.32 -5.38
CA THR A 81 18.79 5.99 -5.59
C THR A 81 19.99 5.09 -5.32
N ILE A 82 19.76 3.95 -4.65
CA ILE A 82 20.81 2.98 -4.34
C ILE A 82 21.11 2.17 -5.60
N LYS A 83 22.39 2.13 -5.99
CA LYS A 83 22.83 1.27 -7.11
C LYS A 83 22.51 -0.18 -6.79
N ARG A 84 22.11 -0.95 -7.81
CA ARG A 84 21.63 -2.33 -7.62
C ARG A 84 22.65 -3.22 -6.88
N GLU A 85 23.93 -3.06 -7.19
CA GLU A 85 25.05 -3.77 -6.57
C GLU A 85 25.27 -3.42 -5.08
N ASP A 86 24.75 -2.27 -4.65
CA ASP A 86 24.87 -1.76 -3.28
C ASP A 86 23.60 -1.99 -2.45
N VAL A 87 22.54 -2.58 -3.03
CA VAL A 87 21.31 -2.92 -2.31
C VAL A 87 21.60 -4.00 -1.27
N THR A 88 21.36 -3.65 -0.01
CA THR A 88 21.59 -4.54 1.14
C THR A 88 20.33 -5.27 1.56
N GLU A 89 20.48 -6.45 2.15
CA GLU A 89 19.35 -7.21 2.72
C GLU A 89 18.57 -6.39 3.77
N GLY A 90 19.28 -5.56 4.54
CA GLY A 90 18.68 -4.65 5.51
C GLY A 90 17.75 -3.63 4.85
N ALA A 91 18.22 -2.95 3.80
CA ALA A 91 17.39 -1.98 3.06
C ALA A 91 16.13 -2.60 2.47
N VAL A 92 16.24 -3.81 1.90
CA VAL A 92 15.09 -4.57 1.37
C VAL A 92 14.13 -4.97 2.50
N THR A 93 14.65 -5.40 3.65
CA THR A 93 13.84 -5.77 4.81
C THR A 93 13.09 -4.56 5.37
N TYR A 94 13.74 -3.40 5.49
CA TYR A 94 13.06 -2.16 5.91
C TYR A 94 11.92 -1.78 4.96
N LEU A 95 12.13 -1.84 3.64
CA LEU A 95 11.09 -1.55 2.66
C LEU A 95 9.91 -2.54 2.77
N TYR A 96 10.21 -3.82 2.96
CA TYR A 96 9.20 -4.87 3.16
C TYR A 96 8.38 -4.64 4.44
N ASP A 97 9.04 -4.39 5.56
CA ASP A 97 8.40 -4.21 6.86
C ASP A 97 7.51 -2.97 6.85
N TRP A 98 7.97 -1.87 6.26
CA TRP A 98 7.18 -0.65 6.12
C TRP A 98 5.89 -0.89 5.34
N LEU A 99 6.00 -1.52 4.18
CA LEU A 99 4.85 -1.77 3.33
C LEU A 99 3.88 -2.79 3.98
N SER A 100 4.42 -3.74 4.75
CA SER A 100 3.62 -4.68 5.56
C SER A 100 2.85 -3.97 6.68
N LEU A 101 3.44 -2.97 7.32
CA LEU A 101 2.76 -2.15 8.33
C LEU A 101 1.56 -1.41 7.74
N ILE A 102 1.71 -0.80 6.56
CA ILE A 102 0.60 -0.13 5.86
C ILE A 102 -0.52 -1.12 5.57
N LYS A 103 -0.20 -2.31 5.06
CA LYS A 103 -1.20 -3.37 4.80
C LYS A 103 -1.99 -3.71 6.06
N ASN A 104 -1.29 -3.92 7.18
CA ASN A 104 -1.90 -4.28 8.46
C ASN A 104 -2.76 -3.13 9.03
N SER A 105 -2.31 -1.89 8.88
CA SER A 105 -3.04 -0.67 9.24
C SER A 105 -4.37 -0.58 8.47
N ASN A 106 -4.32 -0.78 7.15
CA ASN A 106 -5.50 -0.84 6.29
C ASN A 106 -6.44 -1.98 6.67
N GLU A 107 -5.94 -3.19 6.98
CA GLU A 107 -6.79 -4.30 7.44
C GLU A 107 -7.53 -3.96 8.74
N SER A 108 -6.86 -3.27 9.66
CA SER A 108 -7.48 -2.76 10.89
C SER A 108 -8.57 -1.74 10.58
N THR A 109 -8.30 -0.81 9.67
CA THR A 109 -9.25 0.19 9.20
C THR A 109 -10.48 -0.46 8.57
N ILE A 110 -10.31 -1.46 7.69
CA ILE A 110 -11.41 -2.21 7.09
C ILE A 110 -12.28 -2.89 8.17
N ARG A 111 -11.68 -3.52 9.19
CA ARG A 111 -12.43 -4.14 10.30
C ARG A 111 -13.25 -3.10 11.08
N ASN A 112 -12.66 -1.95 11.37
CA ASN A 112 -13.34 -0.85 12.06
C ASN A 112 -14.49 -0.30 11.23
N LEU A 113 -14.28 -0.07 9.94
CA LEU A 113 -15.29 0.41 9.00
C LEU A 113 -16.46 -0.57 8.88
N ASN A 114 -16.21 -1.88 8.76
CA ASN A 114 -17.26 -2.89 8.76
C ASN A 114 -18.08 -2.89 10.07
N THR A 115 -17.41 -2.70 11.21
CA THR A 115 -18.08 -2.58 12.52
C THR A 115 -19.00 -1.36 12.57
N ILE A 116 -18.59 -0.24 11.98
CA ILE A 116 -19.42 0.98 11.88
C ILE A 116 -20.56 0.76 10.88
N TYR A 117 -20.31 0.13 9.74
CA TYR A 117 -21.31 -0.12 8.68
C TYR A 117 -22.55 -0.89 9.17
N ALA A 118 -22.34 -1.80 10.13
CA ALA A 118 -23.40 -2.59 10.76
C ALA A 118 -24.33 -1.76 11.67
N LYS A 119 -23.95 -0.54 12.06
CA LYS A 119 -24.74 0.32 12.95
C LYS A 119 -25.87 1.05 12.19
N PRO A 120 -26.89 1.54 12.91
CA PRO A 120 -27.97 2.35 12.34
C PRO A 120 -27.49 3.80 12.09
N ILE A 121 -26.71 3.99 11.03
CA ILE A 121 -26.16 5.27 10.56
C ILE A 121 -26.86 5.74 9.28
N GLU A 122 -26.67 7.02 8.93
CA GLU A 122 -27.25 7.66 7.75
C GLU A 122 -26.78 6.98 6.45
N LYS A 123 -27.64 7.03 5.43
CA LYS A 123 -27.39 6.38 4.14
C LYS A 123 -26.12 6.90 3.47
N ASP A 124 -25.88 8.20 3.56
CA ASP A 124 -24.70 8.84 2.98
C ASP A 124 -23.44 8.36 3.71
N THR A 125 -23.46 8.29 5.05
CA THR A 125 -22.39 7.68 5.85
C THR A 125 -22.07 6.25 5.38
N LYS A 126 -23.10 5.43 5.14
CA LYS A 126 -22.91 4.05 4.64
C LYS A 126 -22.25 4.01 3.26
N LEU A 127 -22.59 4.96 2.38
CA LEU A 127 -22.00 5.04 1.04
C LEU A 127 -20.49 5.27 1.13
N HIS A 128 -20.06 6.24 1.93
CA HIS A 128 -18.64 6.58 2.11
C HIS A 128 -17.87 5.43 2.77
N ILE A 129 -18.44 4.78 3.79
CA ILE A 129 -17.84 3.58 4.39
C ILE A 129 -17.62 2.49 3.34
N LYS A 130 -18.61 2.23 2.48
CA LYS A 130 -18.51 1.19 1.44
C LYS A 130 -17.39 1.50 0.44
N LYS A 131 -17.26 2.76 0.02
CA LYS A 131 -16.16 3.18 -0.87
C LYS A 131 -14.81 3.01 -0.20
N LEU A 132 -14.65 3.47 1.04
CA LEU A 132 -13.40 3.33 1.78
C LEU A 132 -13.00 1.86 1.96
N ILE A 133 -13.94 0.99 2.33
CA ILE A 133 -13.69 -0.46 2.42
C ILE A 133 -13.14 -0.98 1.09
N ALA A 134 -13.78 -0.64 -0.03
CA ALA A 134 -13.31 -1.07 -1.35
C ALA A 134 -11.91 -0.54 -1.67
N TYR A 135 -11.64 0.75 -1.42
CA TYR A 135 -10.33 1.34 -1.67
C TYR A 135 -9.23 0.71 -0.82
N TYR A 136 -9.47 0.46 0.48
CA TYR A 136 -8.50 -0.20 1.35
C TYR A 136 -8.27 -1.66 0.98
N THR A 137 -9.32 -2.38 0.56
CA THR A 137 -9.18 -3.76 0.09
C THR A 137 -8.31 -3.81 -1.17
N GLU A 138 -8.63 -3.01 -2.18
CA GLU A 138 -7.84 -2.98 -3.41
C GLU A 138 -6.40 -2.49 -3.16
N LEU A 139 -6.21 -1.50 -2.29
CA LEU A 139 -4.88 -1.03 -1.88
C LEU A 139 -4.08 -2.18 -1.25
N ASN A 140 -4.69 -2.98 -0.38
CA ASN A 140 -4.03 -4.12 0.25
C ASN A 140 -3.66 -5.22 -0.74
N ASP A 141 -4.50 -5.48 -1.73
CA ASP A 141 -4.18 -6.41 -2.81
C ASP A 141 -2.96 -5.94 -3.60
N ARG A 142 -2.89 -4.64 -3.93
CA ARG A 142 -1.72 -4.04 -4.60
C ARG A 142 -0.47 -4.09 -3.73
N ILE A 143 -0.59 -3.78 -2.45
CA ILE A 143 0.51 -3.90 -1.49
C ILE A 143 1.01 -5.36 -1.44
N GLY A 144 0.12 -6.36 -1.44
CA GLY A 144 0.51 -7.78 -1.46
C GLY A 144 1.37 -8.16 -2.67
N LEU A 145 1.03 -7.61 -3.86
CA LEU A 145 1.83 -7.79 -5.07
C LEU A 145 3.21 -7.14 -4.93
N GLU A 146 3.29 -5.92 -4.40
CA GLU A 146 4.56 -5.22 -4.18
C GLU A 146 5.44 -5.92 -3.13
N LEU A 147 4.87 -6.40 -2.02
CA LEU A 147 5.58 -7.20 -1.02
C LEU A 147 6.20 -8.48 -1.63
N THR A 148 5.49 -9.12 -2.55
CA THR A 148 5.99 -10.30 -3.28
C THR A 148 7.20 -9.95 -4.14
N LYS A 149 7.17 -8.79 -4.82
CA LYS A 149 8.31 -8.28 -5.61
C LYS A 149 9.50 -7.96 -4.71
N ILE A 150 9.28 -7.28 -3.59
CA ILE A 150 10.34 -6.92 -2.62
C ILE A 150 10.99 -8.18 -2.04
N MET A 151 10.21 -9.21 -1.71
CA MET A 151 10.77 -10.49 -1.27
C MET A 151 11.66 -11.16 -2.33
N ALA A 152 11.29 -11.08 -3.61
CA ALA A 152 12.14 -11.58 -4.69
C ALA A 152 13.48 -10.83 -4.73
N LEU A 153 13.48 -9.51 -4.51
CA LEU A 153 14.71 -8.70 -4.43
C LEU A 153 15.60 -9.12 -3.25
N LYS A 154 15.02 -9.51 -2.11
CA LYS A 154 15.76 -9.95 -0.92
C LYS A 154 16.71 -11.11 -1.23
N SER A 155 16.30 -12.05 -2.08
CA SER A 155 17.12 -13.19 -2.49
C SER A 155 18.37 -12.80 -3.32
N THR A 156 18.36 -11.59 -3.90
CA THR A 156 19.45 -11.05 -4.73
C THR A 156 20.26 -9.96 -4.02
N ALA A 157 19.86 -9.56 -2.82
CA ALA A 157 20.47 -8.46 -2.08
C ALA A 157 21.80 -8.88 -1.42
N LYS A 158 22.70 -7.93 -1.24
CA LYS A 158 24.00 -8.17 -0.59
C LYS A 158 23.79 -8.46 0.90
N LYS A 159 24.29 -9.60 1.34
CA LYS A 159 24.46 -9.89 2.77
C LYS A 159 25.63 -9.08 3.29
N ILE A 160 25.40 -8.23 4.27
CA ILE A 160 26.50 -7.59 5.01
C ILE A 160 27.03 -8.66 5.96
N PRO A 161 28.33 -9.04 5.88
CA PRO A 161 28.91 -9.94 6.86
C PRO A 161 28.75 -9.32 8.25
N SER A 162 28.14 -10.06 9.19
CA SER A 162 28.21 -9.69 10.60
C SER A 162 29.69 -9.71 10.98
N GLY A 163 30.27 -8.53 11.20
CA GLY A 163 31.64 -8.42 11.70
C GLY A 163 31.75 -9.21 13.01
N ASN A 164 32.69 -10.16 13.04
CA ASN A 164 33.20 -10.76 14.28
C ASN A 164 34.03 -9.73 15.04
#